data_AF-A0A8I1IVE5-F1
#
_entry.id   AF-A0A8I1IVE5-F1
#
_cell.length_a   1.000
_cell.length_b   1.000
_cell.length_c   1.000
_cell.angle_alpha   90.00
_cell.angle_beta   90.00
_cell.angle_gamma   90.00
#
_symmetry.space_group_name_H-M   'P 1'
#
loop_
_entity.id
_entity.type
_entity.pdbx_description
1 polymer ?
#
loop_
_entity_poly.entity_id
_entity_poly.type
_entity_poly.pdbx_seq_one_letter_code
_entity_poly.pdbx_strand_id
1 'polypeptide(L)'
;SVVDADGNRVEQFEPGLIAYARGGKDIRFNQPSATGGYGEYKRASLHTISAGFRVPYELLTGDLSQVNYSSIRAGLVEFRRQIDAVQWQLFIPMFCAPIWRWFTEAAWAAGQIPSPTVPVEWSPPKFEAVDPQKDAMANLLSIRSGTMTLAEVIAKQGRNPDAVLAEIAATNAKLDALGLVLDSDPRRVTKTGSAQTSDPATDPAADQPDPTADADADPAQADQQD
;
A
#
# COMPACT_ATOMS: atom_id res chain seq x y z
N SER A 1 -53.67 20.49 -48.37
CA SER A 1 -52.27 20.74 -48.71
C SER A 1 -51.77 21.88 -47.84
N VAL A 2 -50.55 21.78 -47.34
CA VAL A 2 -49.82 22.93 -46.79
C VAL A 2 -49.28 23.71 -47.98
N VAL A 3 -49.32 25.05 -47.92
CA VAL A 3 -48.94 25.91 -49.05
C VAL A 3 -47.92 26.98 -48.62
N ASP A 4 -47.09 27.41 -49.56
CA ASP A 4 -46.15 28.52 -49.39
C ASP A 4 -46.86 29.89 -49.54
N ALA A 5 -46.10 30.98 -49.47
CA ALA A 5 -46.63 32.34 -49.61
C ALA A 5 -47.26 32.61 -50.99
N ASP A 6 -46.80 31.90 -52.02
CA ASP A 6 -47.25 32.03 -53.42
C ASP A 6 -48.39 31.06 -53.76
N GLY A 7 -48.83 30.23 -52.81
CA GLY A 7 -49.94 29.30 -52.95
C GLY A 7 -49.58 27.95 -53.56
N ASN A 8 -48.30 27.67 -53.78
CA ASN A 8 -47.85 26.36 -54.25
C ASN A 8 -47.89 25.35 -53.09
N ARG A 9 -48.14 24.09 -53.42
CA ARG A 9 -48.14 23.01 -52.42
C ARG A 9 -46.70 22.80 -51.93
N VAL A 10 -46.49 22.89 -50.62
CA VAL A 10 -45.21 22.59 -49.99
C VAL A 10 -45.04 21.07 -49.94
N GLU A 11 -44.11 20.54 -50.76
CA GLU A 11 -43.74 19.13 -50.78
C GLU A 11 -42.34 18.88 -50.19
N GLN A 12 -41.57 19.95 -49.94
CA GLN A 12 -40.22 19.92 -49.37
C GLN A 12 -40.08 21.01 -48.31
N PHE A 13 -39.35 20.73 -47.22
CA PHE A 13 -39.04 21.69 -46.17
C PHE A 13 -37.58 22.09 -46.24
N GLU A 14 -37.31 23.38 -46.10
CA GLU A 14 -35.97 23.96 -45.99
C GLU A 14 -35.81 24.69 -44.64
N PRO A 15 -34.60 24.75 -44.06
CA PRO A 15 -34.37 25.48 -42.82
C PRO A 15 -34.78 26.95 -42.94
N GLY A 16 -35.72 27.39 -42.10
CA GLY A 16 -36.25 28.76 -42.10
C GLY A 16 -37.53 28.97 -42.92
N LEU A 17 -38.06 27.92 -43.58
CA LEU A 17 -39.34 28.00 -44.29
C LEU A 17 -40.50 28.19 -43.31
N ILE A 18 -41.31 29.24 -43.54
CA ILE A 18 -42.58 29.46 -42.83
C ILE A 18 -43.72 29.00 -43.74
N ALA A 19 -44.37 27.90 -43.38
CA ALA A 19 -45.46 27.32 -44.16
C ALA A 19 -46.81 27.57 -43.47
N TYR A 20 -47.84 27.91 -44.26
CA TYR A 20 -49.17 28.23 -43.73
C TYR A 20 -50.11 27.03 -43.89
N ALA A 21 -50.68 26.56 -42.78
CA ALA A 21 -51.71 25.53 -42.79
C ALA A 21 -53.11 26.18 -42.77
N ARG A 22 -53.97 25.80 -43.73
CA ARG A 22 -55.36 26.29 -43.84
C ARG A 22 -56.37 25.17 -43.55
N GLY A 23 -57.52 25.54 -43.01
CA GLY A 23 -58.67 24.63 -42.80
C GLY A 23 -58.52 23.70 -41.59
N GLY A 24 -58.01 24.22 -40.46
CA GLY A 24 -57.86 23.45 -39.22
C GLY A 24 -56.76 22.37 -39.25
N LYS A 25 -55.82 22.47 -40.20
CA LYS A 25 -54.72 21.52 -40.36
C LYS A 25 -53.51 21.96 -39.53
N ASP A 26 -52.82 20.98 -38.96
CA ASP A 26 -51.65 21.17 -38.09
C ASP A 26 -50.37 20.69 -38.80
N ILE A 27 -49.25 21.36 -38.57
CA ILE A 27 -47.93 20.98 -39.09
C ILE A 27 -47.13 20.41 -37.93
N ARG A 28 -46.96 19.08 -37.91
CA ARG A 28 -46.15 18.40 -36.91
C ARG A 28 -44.80 18.05 -37.49
N PHE A 29 -43.76 18.61 -36.88
CA PHE A 29 -42.39 18.19 -37.16
C PHE A 29 -42.11 16.87 -36.45
N ASN A 30 -41.44 15.96 -37.16
CA ASN A 30 -40.92 14.76 -36.52
C ASN A 30 -39.78 15.17 -35.57
N GLN A 31 -40.03 15.10 -34.26
CA GLN A 31 -38.98 15.22 -33.25
C GLN A 31 -38.50 13.81 -32.92
N PRO A 32 -37.35 13.35 -33.46
CA PRO A 32 -36.84 12.04 -33.07
C PRO A 32 -36.62 12.04 -31.57
N SER A 33 -37.19 11.05 -30.88
CA SER A 33 -37.03 10.90 -29.44
C SER A 33 -35.55 10.67 -29.12
N ALA A 34 -34.98 11.49 -28.25
CA ALA A 34 -33.66 11.22 -27.69
C ALA A 34 -33.71 9.87 -26.97
N THR A 35 -33.01 8.87 -27.52
CA THR A 35 -32.92 7.56 -26.89
C THR A 35 -31.89 7.67 -25.76
N GLY A 36 -32.35 7.58 -24.50
CA GLY A 36 -31.46 7.45 -23.36
C GLY A 36 -30.82 6.06 -23.29
N GLY A 37 -29.95 5.81 -22.30
CA GLY A 37 -29.46 4.45 -22.02
C GLY A 37 -28.11 4.07 -22.64
N TYR A 38 -27.50 4.94 -23.47
CA TYR A 38 -26.21 4.63 -24.10
C TYR A 38 -25.08 4.45 -23.08
N GLY A 39 -25.10 5.23 -21.99
CA GLY A 39 -24.12 5.11 -20.91
C GLY A 39 -24.21 3.77 -20.19
N GLU A 40 -25.42 3.33 -19.88
CA GLU A 40 -25.72 2.04 -19.27
C GLU A 40 -25.30 0.88 -20.18
N TYR A 41 -25.63 0.96 -21.47
CA TYR A 41 -25.22 -0.02 -22.47
C TYR A 41 -23.68 -0.12 -22.58
N LYS A 42 -22.99 1.03 -22.64
CA LYS A 42 -21.53 1.08 -22.66
C LYS A 42 -20.92 0.49 -21.40
N ARG A 43 -21.46 0.84 -20.23
CA ARG A 43 -21.01 0.31 -18.94
C ARG A 43 -21.18 -1.21 -18.87
N ALA A 44 -22.35 -1.73 -19.23
CA ALA A 44 -22.60 -3.17 -19.29
C ALA A 44 -21.64 -3.89 -20.25
N SER A 45 -21.40 -3.31 -21.43
CA SER A 45 -20.46 -3.86 -22.41
C SER A 45 -19.03 -3.92 -21.86
N LEU A 46 -18.58 -2.85 -21.19
CA LEU A 46 -17.26 -2.80 -20.56
C LEU A 46 -17.14 -3.78 -19.39
N HIS A 47 -18.19 -4.02 -18.61
CA HIS A 47 -18.20 -5.08 -17.59
C HIS A 47 -18.04 -6.47 -18.21
N THR A 48 -18.70 -6.76 -19.34
CA THR A 48 -18.53 -8.04 -20.03
C THR A 48 -17.09 -8.23 -20.52
N ILE A 49 -16.47 -7.19 -21.08
CA ILE A 49 -15.06 -7.21 -21.49
C ILE A 49 -14.15 -7.43 -20.27
N SER A 50 -14.37 -6.68 -19.19
CA SER A 50 -13.62 -6.78 -17.93
C SER A 50 -13.64 -8.20 -17.37
N ALA A 51 -14.82 -8.83 -17.35
CA ALA A 51 -14.99 -10.22 -16.92
C ALA A 51 -14.20 -11.21 -17.78
N GLY A 52 -14.14 -10.99 -19.10
CA GLY A 52 -13.36 -11.82 -20.03
C GLY A 52 -11.86 -11.76 -19.76
N PHE A 53 -11.32 -10.57 -19.47
CA PHE A 53 -9.91 -10.38 -19.13
C PHE A 53 -9.57 -10.64 -17.67
N ARG A 54 -10.57 -10.91 -16.81
CA ARG A 54 -10.45 -11.03 -15.35
C ARG A 54 -9.80 -9.81 -14.68
N VAL A 55 -10.00 -8.63 -15.24
CA VAL A 55 -9.58 -7.35 -14.67
C VAL A 55 -10.83 -6.67 -14.10
N PRO A 56 -10.81 -6.12 -12.86
CA PRO A 56 -11.91 -5.32 -12.34
C PRO A 56 -12.27 -4.16 -13.28
N TYR A 57 -13.57 -3.90 -13.46
CA TYR A 57 -14.06 -2.84 -14.35
C TYR A 57 -13.44 -1.48 -14.03
N GLU A 58 -13.30 -1.20 -12.75
CA GLU A 58 -12.76 0.05 -12.21
C GLU A 58 -11.29 0.23 -12.59
N LEU A 59 -10.52 -0.86 -12.62
CA LEU A 59 -9.13 -0.83 -13.07
C LEU A 59 -9.01 -0.77 -14.60
N LEU A 60 -9.92 -1.43 -15.32
CA LEU A 60 -9.93 -1.41 -16.78
C LEU A 60 -10.30 -0.02 -17.33
N THR A 61 -11.28 0.63 -16.71
CA THR A 61 -11.92 1.84 -17.24
C THR A 61 -11.57 3.12 -16.49
N GLY A 62 -11.11 3.02 -15.24
CA GLY A 62 -10.90 4.15 -14.34
C GLY A 62 -12.20 4.74 -13.77
N ASP A 63 -13.37 4.18 -14.08
CA ASP A 63 -14.65 4.66 -13.57
C ASP A 63 -14.90 4.14 -12.15
N LEU A 64 -14.76 5.05 -11.17
CA LEU A 64 -15.00 4.78 -9.75
C LEU A 64 -16.36 5.29 -9.26
N SER A 65 -17.28 5.68 -10.15
CA SER A 65 -18.54 6.35 -9.77
C SER A 65 -19.54 5.47 -9.00
N GLN A 66 -19.44 4.13 -9.15
CA GLN A 66 -20.37 3.16 -8.54
C GLN A 66 -19.73 2.28 -7.46
N VAL A 67 -18.51 2.61 -7.02
CA VAL A 67 -17.81 1.85 -5.97
C VAL A 67 -17.63 2.64 -4.70
N ASN A 68 -17.76 1.94 -3.57
CA ASN A 68 -17.37 2.43 -2.26
C ASN A 68 -16.09 1.73 -1.79
N TYR A 69 -15.50 2.25 -0.72
CA TYR A 69 -14.24 1.76 -0.14
C TYR A 69 -14.22 0.23 0.07
N SER A 70 -15.30 -0.34 0.62
CA SER A 70 -15.36 -1.78 0.91
C SER A 70 -15.44 -2.62 -0.37
N SER A 71 -16.26 -2.18 -1.34
CA SER A 71 -16.45 -2.89 -2.62
C SER A 71 -15.18 -2.89 -3.49
N ILE A 72 -14.47 -1.76 -3.58
CA ILE A 72 -13.22 -1.69 -4.36
C ILE A 72 -12.13 -2.53 -3.69
N ARG A 73 -12.04 -2.51 -2.36
CA ARG A 73 -11.07 -3.33 -1.62
C ARG A 73 -11.33 -4.82 -1.86
N ALA A 74 -12.57 -5.27 -1.78
CA ALA A 74 -12.92 -6.67 -2.05
C ALA A 74 -12.57 -7.09 -3.48
N GLY A 75 -12.89 -6.25 -4.48
CA GLY A 75 -12.54 -6.52 -5.88
C GLY A 75 -11.03 -6.57 -6.13
N LEU A 76 -10.27 -5.66 -5.51
CA LEU A 76 -8.81 -5.63 -5.62
C LEU A 76 -8.14 -6.83 -4.95
N VAL A 77 -8.67 -7.37 -3.85
CA VAL A 77 -8.09 -8.53 -3.16
C VAL A 77 -8.02 -9.73 -4.10
N GLU A 78 -9.12 -10.05 -4.79
CA GLU A 78 -9.15 -11.20 -5.71
C GLU A 78 -8.24 -10.98 -6.93
N PHE A 79 -8.23 -9.77 -7.48
CA PHE A 79 -7.33 -9.42 -8.58
C PHE A 79 -5.86 -9.55 -8.16
N ARG A 80 -5.48 -9.05 -6.98
CA ARG A 80 -4.11 -9.17 -6.45
C ARG A 80 -3.71 -10.63 -6.24
N ARG A 81 -4.63 -11.47 -5.75
CA ARG A 81 -4.41 -12.92 -5.60
C ARG A 81 -4.12 -13.60 -6.94
N GLN A 82 -4.82 -13.18 -8.01
CA GLN A 82 -4.54 -13.67 -9.36
C GLN A 82 -3.15 -13.22 -9.85
N ILE A 83 -2.79 -11.96 -9.65
CA ILE A 83 -1.46 -11.46 -10.05
C ILE A 83 -0.35 -12.17 -9.27
N ASP A 84 -0.54 -12.40 -7.98
CA ASP A 84 0.41 -13.15 -7.13
C ASP A 84 0.61 -14.58 -7.66
N ALA A 85 -0.47 -15.28 -8.01
CA ALA A 85 -0.37 -16.59 -8.65
C ALA A 85 0.40 -16.53 -9.98
N VAL A 86 0.15 -15.54 -10.84
CA VAL A 86 0.91 -15.36 -12.09
C VAL A 86 2.39 -15.07 -11.81
N GLN A 87 2.70 -14.24 -10.82
CA GLN A 87 4.09 -13.94 -10.45
C GLN A 87 4.83 -15.19 -9.98
N TRP A 88 4.28 -15.92 -9.02
CA TRP A 88 4.96 -17.07 -8.40
C TRP A 88 4.93 -18.34 -9.23
N GLN A 89 3.86 -18.59 -9.99
CA GLN A 89 3.69 -19.84 -10.73
C GLN A 89 4.14 -19.74 -12.18
N LEU A 90 4.22 -18.53 -12.75
CA LEU A 90 4.58 -18.33 -14.14
C LEU A 90 5.83 -17.46 -14.29
N PHE A 91 5.76 -16.20 -13.85
CA PHE A 91 6.80 -15.22 -14.20
C PHE A 91 8.15 -15.53 -13.54
N ILE A 92 8.16 -15.78 -12.24
CA ILE A 92 9.38 -16.13 -11.51
C ILE A 92 10.01 -17.43 -12.05
N PRO A 93 9.30 -18.57 -12.14
CA PRO A 93 9.92 -19.82 -12.58
C PRO A 93 10.26 -19.85 -14.08
N MET A 94 9.51 -19.17 -14.95
CA MET A 94 9.76 -19.20 -16.39
C MET A 94 10.65 -18.07 -16.91
N PHE A 95 10.74 -16.95 -16.20
CA PHE A 95 11.52 -15.79 -16.65
C PHE A 95 12.66 -15.45 -15.71
N CYS A 96 12.37 -15.16 -14.44
CA CYS A 96 13.39 -14.71 -13.49
C CYS A 96 14.43 -15.79 -13.17
N ALA A 97 13.98 -17.02 -12.88
CA ALA A 97 14.87 -18.11 -12.49
C ALA A 97 15.81 -18.57 -13.64
N PRO A 98 15.35 -18.70 -14.90
CA PRO A 98 16.25 -18.99 -16.03
C PRO A 98 17.29 -17.90 -16.27
N ILE A 99 16.90 -16.62 -16.18
CA ILE A 99 17.82 -15.49 -16.35
C ILE A 99 18.87 -15.50 -15.25
N TRP A 100 18.48 -15.71 -14.00
CA TRP A 100 19.42 -15.81 -12.88
C TRP A 100 20.42 -16.94 -13.09
N ARG A 101 19.95 -18.12 -13.49
CA ARG A 101 20.81 -19.27 -13.79
C ARG A 101 21.82 -18.95 -14.90
N TRP A 102 21.37 -18.35 -16.01
CA TRP A 102 22.29 -17.97 -17.10
C TRP A 102 23.34 -16.96 -16.65
N PHE A 103 22.92 -16.00 -15.81
CA PHE A 103 23.83 -15.01 -15.25
C PHE A 103 24.90 -15.65 -14.35
N THR A 104 24.51 -16.56 -13.44
CA THR A 104 25.45 -17.23 -12.55
C THR A 104 26.34 -18.24 -13.28
N GLU A 105 25.82 -18.95 -14.29
CA GLU A 105 26.60 -19.81 -15.18
C GLU A 105 27.68 -19.01 -15.93
N ALA A 106 27.33 -17.84 -16.47
CA ALA A 106 28.28 -16.97 -17.16
C ALA A 106 29.35 -16.41 -16.22
N ALA A 107 28.95 -15.96 -15.01
CA ALA A 107 29.88 -15.47 -13.99
C ALA A 107 30.86 -16.56 -13.53
N TRP A 108 30.38 -17.81 -13.40
CA TRP A 108 31.22 -18.95 -13.07
C TRP A 108 32.19 -19.31 -14.21
N ALA A 109 31.72 -19.35 -15.46
CA ALA A 109 32.57 -19.58 -16.63
C ALA A 109 33.66 -18.51 -16.79
N ALA A 110 33.38 -17.27 -16.35
CA ALA A 110 34.34 -16.16 -16.29
C ALA A 110 35.26 -16.19 -15.06
N GLY A 111 35.13 -17.18 -14.17
CA GLY A 111 35.92 -17.32 -12.95
C GLY A 111 35.64 -16.29 -11.85
N GLN A 112 34.50 -15.58 -11.90
CA GLN A 112 34.14 -14.54 -10.93
C GLN A 112 33.53 -15.09 -9.64
N ILE A 113 32.93 -16.28 -9.71
CA ILE A 113 32.29 -16.95 -8.58
C ILE A 113 32.76 -18.40 -8.50
N PRO A 114 32.82 -19.00 -7.30
CA PRO A 114 33.35 -20.36 -7.12
C PRO A 114 32.39 -21.47 -7.59
N SER A 115 31.09 -21.18 -7.70
CA SER A 115 30.04 -22.12 -8.09
C SER A 115 28.99 -21.44 -8.95
N PRO A 116 28.43 -22.12 -9.98
CA PRO A 116 27.34 -21.58 -10.79
C PRO A 116 25.99 -21.57 -10.05
N THR A 117 25.87 -22.29 -8.93
CA THR A 117 24.62 -22.36 -8.14
C THR A 117 24.68 -21.36 -7.00
N VAL A 118 24.02 -20.21 -7.18
CA VAL A 118 23.88 -19.17 -6.16
C VAL A 118 22.42 -19.11 -5.71
N PRO A 119 22.12 -19.29 -4.41
CA PRO A 119 20.76 -19.17 -3.90
C PRO A 119 20.24 -17.75 -4.13
N VAL A 120 18.97 -17.64 -4.51
CA VAL A 120 18.29 -16.38 -4.75
C VAL A 120 16.94 -16.39 -4.06
N GLU A 121 16.59 -15.28 -3.44
CA GLU A 121 15.27 -15.02 -2.89
C GLU A 121 14.56 -13.99 -3.77
N TRP A 122 13.32 -14.27 -4.17
CA TRP A 122 12.53 -13.39 -5.01
C TRP A 122 11.55 -12.60 -4.15
N SER A 123 11.51 -11.28 -4.32
CA SER A 123 10.51 -10.42 -3.68
C SER A 123 9.78 -9.62 -4.76
N PRO A 124 8.56 -10.02 -5.17
CA PRO A 124 7.76 -9.25 -6.10
C PRO A 124 7.31 -7.93 -5.47
N PRO A 125 6.99 -6.91 -6.29
CA PRO A 125 6.59 -5.60 -5.79
C PRO A 125 5.33 -5.68 -4.93
N LYS A 126 5.33 -4.93 -3.83
CA LYS A 126 4.19 -4.84 -2.92
C LYS A 126 3.01 -4.13 -3.59
N PHE A 127 1.81 -4.66 -3.39
CA PHE A 127 0.58 -3.91 -3.68
C PHE A 127 0.34 -2.82 -2.64
N GLU A 128 0.04 -1.61 -3.10
CA GLU A 128 -0.35 -0.52 -2.21
C GLU A 128 -1.59 -0.88 -1.40
N ALA A 129 -1.52 -0.59 -0.10
CA ALA A 129 -2.64 -0.77 0.80
C ALA A 129 -3.72 0.28 0.49
N VAL A 130 -4.98 -0.14 0.44
CA VAL A 130 -6.11 0.80 0.28
C VAL A 130 -6.23 1.69 1.54
N ASP A 131 -5.87 1.15 2.71
CA ASP A 131 -5.73 1.89 3.96
C ASP A 131 -4.44 1.43 4.65
N PRO A 132 -3.33 2.19 4.50
CA PRO A 132 -2.04 1.83 5.07
C PRO A 132 -2.07 1.69 6.59
N GLN A 133 -2.90 2.47 7.29
CA GLN A 133 -2.97 2.45 8.74
C GLN A 133 -3.62 1.17 9.25
N LYS A 134 -4.76 0.76 8.67
CA LYS A 134 -5.42 -0.50 9.05
C LYS A 134 -4.56 -1.72 8.74
N ASP A 135 -3.91 -1.72 7.58
CA ASP A 135 -3.05 -2.84 7.19
C ASP A 135 -1.78 -2.90 8.07
N ALA A 136 -1.21 -1.75 8.46
CA ALA A 136 -0.10 -1.71 9.42
C ALA A 136 -0.52 -2.22 10.81
N MET A 137 -1.70 -1.84 11.29
CA MET A 137 -2.25 -2.35 12.56
C MET A 137 -2.51 -3.86 12.50
N ALA A 138 -3.02 -4.36 11.38
CA ALA A 138 -3.22 -5.79 11.16
C ALA A 138 -1.88 -6.55 11.21
N ASN A 139 -0.86 -6.06 10.51
CA ASN A 139 0.49 -6.65 10.55
C ASN A 139 1.08 -6.64 11.96
N LEU A 140 0.94 -5.54 12.69
CA LEU A 140 1.38 -5.45 14.10
C LEU A 140 0.68 -6.50 14.98
N LEU A 141 -0.62 -6.69 14.79
CA LEU A 141 -1.39 -7.70 15.51
C LEU A 141 -0.98 -9.12 15.13
N SER A 142 -0.70 -9.38 13.84
CA SER A 142 -0.19 -10.67 13.36
C SER A 142 1.18 -11.00 13.96
N ILE A 143 2.10 -10.02 14.03
CA ILE A 143 3.39 -10.20 14.70
C ILE A 143 3.19 -10.51 16.18
N ARG A 144 2.33 -9.76 16.87
CA ARG A 144 2.07 -9.96 18.30
C ARG A 144 1.38 -11.28 18.63
N SER A 145 0.54 -11.77 17.72
CA SER A 145 -0.11 -13.09 17.86
C SER A 145 0.79 -14.25 17.43
N GLY A 146 2.00 -13.98 16.92
CA GLY A 146 2.93 -15.00 16.45
C GLY A 146 2.51 -15.67 15.14
N THR A 147 1.52 -15.11 14.43
CA THR A 147 1.04 -15.65 13.14
C THR A 147 1.86 -15.17 11.95
N MET A 148 2.73 -14.18 12.16
CA MET A 148 3.61 -13.63 11.13
C MET A 148 4.90 -13.12 11.79
N THR A 149 6.04 -13.23 11.10
CA THR A 149 7.32 -12.72 11.62
C THR A 149 7.61 -11.28 11.18
N LEU A 150 8.47 -10.58 11.91
CA LEU A 150 8.96 -9.25 11.51
C LEU A 150 9.70 -9.31 10.17
N ALA A 151 10.53 -10.34 9.98
CA ALA A 151 11.26 -10.55 8.74
C ALA A 151 10.33 -10.70 7.53
N GLU A 152 9.25 -11.48 7.67
CA GLU A 152 8.24 -11.62 6.61
C GLU A 152 7.56 -10.28 6.27
N VAL A 153 7.26 -9.44 7.27
CA VAL A 153 6.63 -8.13 7.02
C VAL A 153 7.60 -7.20 6.28
N ILE A 154 8.88 -7.21 6.64
CA ILE A 154 9.91 -6.40 5.98
C ILE A 154 10.18 -6.91 4.56
N ALA A 155 10.28 -8.22 4.38
CA ALA A 155 10.47 -8.86 3.07
C ALA A 155 9.29 -8.57 2.12
N LYS A 156 8.05 -8.57 2.63
CA LYS A 156 6.85 -8.14 1.88
C LYS A 156 6.88 -6.67 1.46
N GLN A 157 7.74 -5.84 2.06
CA GLN A 157 7.96 -4.46 1.62
C GLN A 157 9.10 -4.35 0.59
N GLY A 158 9.67 -5.47 0.14
CA GLY A 158 10.79 -5.48 -0.81
C GLY A 158 12.13 -5.09 -0.17
N ARG A 159 12.25 -5.16 1.15
CA ARG A 159 13.48 -4.82 1.88
C ARG A 159 14.12 -6.07 2.47
N ASN A 160 15.44 -6.07 2.57
CA ASN A 160 16.17 -7.12 3.28
C ASN A 160 15.96 -6.95 4.81
N PRO A 161 15.43 -7.96 5.52
CA PRO A 161 15.22 -7.90 6.97
C PRO A 161 16.46 -7.56 7.79
N ASP A 162 17.59 -8.21 7.49
CA ASP A 162 18.84 -8.02 8.22
C ASP A 162 19.38 -6.60 8.03
N ALA A 163 19.28 -6.07 6.81
CA ALA A 163 19.67 -4.69 6.52
C ALA A 163 18.81 -3.68 7.30
N VAL A 164 17.49 -3.92 7.40
CA VAL A 164 16.59 -3.05 8.16
C VAL A 164 16.88 -3.13 9.66
N LEU A 165 17.13 -4.31 10.21
CA LEU A 165 17.49 -4.46 11.62
C LEU A 165 18.83 -3.77 11.94
N ALA A 166 19.82 -3.88 11.04
CA ALA A 166 21.08 -3.16 11.17
C ALA A 166 20.89 -1.64 11.11
N GLU A 167 20.04 -1.14 10.22
CA GLU A 167 19.70 0.28 10.11
C GLU A 167 19.01 0.79 11.39
N ILE A 168 18.07 0.02 11.95
CA ILE A 168 17.41 0.34 13.23
C ILE A 168 18.44 0.43 14.35
N ALA A 169 19.35 -0.55 14.46
CA ALA A 169 20.39 -0.55 15.49
C ALA A 169 21.33 0.66 15.36
N ALA A 170 21.79 0.95 14.15
CA ALA A 170 22.64 2.11 13.88
C ALA A 170 21.93 3.44 14.16
N THR A 171 20.64 3.54 13.82
CA THR A 171 19.81 4.73 14.08
C THR A 171 19.64 4.95 15.57
N ASN A 172 19.33 3.89 16.31
CA ASN A 172 19.19 3.93 17.76
C ASN A 172 20.47 4.41 18.44
N ALA A 173 21.63 3.85 18.07
CA ALA A 173 22.91 4.29 18.61
C ALA A 173 23.21 5.78 18.32
N LYS A 174 22.81 6.27 17.13
CA LYS A 174 22.95 7.68 16.76
C LYS A 174 22.01 8.59 17.56
N LEU A 175 20.76 8.17 17.78
CA LEU A 175 19.81 8.91 18.61
C LEU A 175 20.31 9.00 20.05
N ASP A 176 20.83 7.90 20.58
CA ASP A 176 21.42 7.83 21.91
C ASP A 176 22.64 8.77 22.05
N ALA A 177 23.53 8.78 21.05
CA ALA A 177 24.68 9.69 21.03
C ALA A 177 24.30 11.18 20.94
N LEU A 178 23.15 11.49 20.32
CA LEU A 178 22.64 12.87 20.19
C LEU A 178 21.70 13.28 21.34
N GLY A 179 21.38 12.38 22.26
CA GLY A 179 20.41 12.63 23.33
C GLY A 179 18.98 12.87 22.83
N LEU A 180 18.63 12.35 21.65
CA LEU A 180 17.29 12.51 21.05
C LEU A 180 16.38 11.35 21.45
N VAL A 181 15.20 11.66 21.97
CA VAL A 181 14.17 10.67 22.31
C VAL A 181 12.96 10.87 21.40
N LEU A 182 12.62 9.83 20.63
CA LEU A 182 11.47 9.82 19.72
C LEU A 182 10.34 8.95 20.29
N ASP A 183 9.09 9.29 19.96
CA ASP A 183 7.89 8.52 20.29
C ASP A 183 7.88 7.11 19.67
N SER A 184 8.66 6.92 18.60
CA SER A 184 8.84 5.65 17.91
C SER A 184 9.72 4.64 18.65
N ASP A 185 10.43 5.03 19.71
CA ASP A 185 11.33 4.14 20.45
C ASP A 185 10.68 3.57 21.73
N PRO A 186 10.12 2.35 21.67
CA PRO A 186 9.50 1.73 22.83
C PRO A 186 10.49 1.41 23.96
N ARG A 187 11.81 1.50 23.74
CA ARG A 187 12.83 1.30 24.79
C ARG A 187 12.85 2.46 25.80
N ARG A 188 12.39 3.65 25.39
CA ARG A 188 12.48 4.89 26.18
C ARG A 188 11.11 5.46 26.53
N VAL A 189 10.10 5.27 25.68
CA VAL A 189 8.77 5.87 25.87
C VAL A 189 7.65 4.86 25.62
N THR A 190 6.57 4.99 26.39
CA THR A 190 5.34 4.23 26.17
C THR A 190 4.59 4.75 24.95
N LYS A 191 3.57 4.01 24.51
CA LYS A 191 2.65 4.45 23.43
C LYS A 191 1.99 5.81 23.71
N THR A 192 1.91 6.25 24.97
CA THR A 192 1.37 7.56 25.38
C THR A 192 2.43 8.64 25.54
N GLY A 193 3.69 8.37 25.17
CA GLY A 193 4.81 9.31 25.27
C GLY A 193 5.36 9.50 26.69
N SER A 194 4.92 8.68 27.65
CA SER A 194 5.46 8.71 29.00
C SER A 194 6.80 7.99 29.05
N ALA A 195 7.78 8.51 29.78
CA ALA A 195 9.07 7.85 29.96
C ALA A 195 8.87 6.45 30.57
N GLN A 196 9.47 5.44 29.96
CA GLN A 196 9.59 4.11 30.56
C GLN A 196 10.65 4.19 31.66
N THR A 197 10.32 3.80 32.88
CA THR A 197 11.33 3.59 33.92
C THR A 197 12.18 2.40 33.51
N SER A 198 13.42 2.67 33.10
CA SER A 198 14.41 1.63 32.86
C SER A 198 14.83 1.02 34.20
N ASP A 199 14.48 -0.24 34.44
CA ASP A 199 15.08 -1.05 35.51
C ASP A 199 16.57 -1.27 35.16
N PRO A 200 17.53 -1.01 36.08
CA PRO A 200 18.95 -1.13 35.79
C PRO A 200 19.38 -2.59 35.93
N ALA A 201 19.22 -3.36 34.86
CA ALA A 201 19.76 -4.72 34.78
C ALA A 201 20.48 -4.97 33.45
N THR A 202 21.30 -4.01 33.00
CA THR A 202 22.42 -4.25 32.10
C THR A 202 23.30 -3.00 32.06
N ASP A 203 24.22 -2.90 33.01
CA ASP A 203 25.39 -2.02 32.88
C ASP A 203 26.60 -2.76 33.49
N PRO A 204 27.35 -3.57 32.72
CA PRO A 204 28.52 -4.26 33.24
C PRO A 204 29.76 -3.36 33.08
N ALA A 205 29.78 -2.21 33.76
CA ALA A 205 30.96 -1.34 33.78
C ALA A 205 30.99 -0.40 34.99
N ALA A 206 30.91 -0.96 36.20
CA ALA A 206 31.33 -0.24 37.41
C ALA A 206 31.68 -1.25 38.51
N ASP A 207 32.81 -1.95 38.34
CA ASP A 207 33.47 -2.63 39.45
C ASP A 207 34.78 -1.90 39.73
N GLN A 208 34.79 -1.12 40.80
CA GLN A 208 35.95 -0.89 41.66
C GLN A 208 35.48 -0.26 42.99
N PRO A 209 35.62 -0.94 44.13
CA PRO A 209 35.54 -0.30 45.43
C PRO A 209 36.88 0.36 45.73
N ASP A 210 36.87 1.67 45.95
CA ASP A 210 38.03 2.45 46.37
C ASP A 210 38.36 2.16 47.85
N PRO A 211 39.55 1.65 48.20
CA PRO A 211 39.95 1.53 49.60
C PRO A 211 40.87 2.69 49.99
N THR A 212 40.65 3.21 51.20
CA THR A 212 41.56 4.02 52.07
C THR A 212 41.22 5.50 52.31
N ALA A 213 41.53 5.89 53.58
CA ALA A 213 41.58 7.20 54.21
C ALA A 213 40.31 7.62 54.96
N ASP A 214 40.11 7.22 56.23
CA ASP A 214 40.74 7.70 57.49
C ASP A 214 39.65 8.46 58.27
N ALA A 215 39.16 7.94 59.40
CA ALA A 215 39.74 8.08 60.72
C ALA A 215 39.69 9.52 61.23
N ASP A 216 38.59 9.85 61.93
CA ASP A 216 38.65 10.79 63.03
C ASP A 216 37.77 10.28 64.17
N ALA A 217 38.44 10.00 65.28
CA ALA A 217 37.87 9.66 66.56
C ALA A 217 37.89 10.90 67.44
N ASP A 218 36.82 11.16 68.18
CA ASP A 218 36.96 11.74 69.52
C ASP A 218 35.85 11.23 70.48
N PRO A 219 36.21 10.61 71.61
CA PRO A 219 35.30 10.18 72.66
C PRO A 219 35.45 10.98 73.97
N ALA A 220 34.35 11.45 74.57
CA ALA A 220 34.17 11.79 76.00
C ALA A 220 32.85 12.60 76.16
N GLN A 221 32.04 12.55 77.22
CA GLN A 221 31.96 11.88 78.52
C GLN A 221 30.49 12.14 78.99
N ALA A 222 29.75 11.11 79.40
CA ALA A 222 29.46 10.73 80.79
C ALA A 222 28.47 11.63 81.57
N ASP A 223 27.41 10.97 82.07
CA ASP A 223 26.87 11.00 83.43
C ASP A 223 25.44 11.51 83.76
N GLN A 224 24.83 10.70 84.66
CA GLN A 224 23.71 10.90 85.62
C GLN A 224 22.27 10.65 85.11
N GLN A 225 21.63 9.55 85.53
CA GLN A 225 20.95 9.26 86.81
C GLN A 225 19.58 9.95 86.94
N ASP A 226 18.51 9.22 86.66
CA ASP A 226 17.46 8.77 87.61
C ASP A 226 16.40 7.91 86.87
#